data_AF-A0A0F8Z3A9-F1
#
_entry.id   AF-A0A0F8Z3A9-F1
#
_cell.length_a   1.000
_cell.length_b   1.000
_cell.length_c   1.000
_cell.angle_alpha   90.00
_cell.angle_beta   90.00
_cell.angle_gamma   90.00
#
_symmetry.space_group_name_H-M   'P 1'
#
loop_
_entity.id
_entity.type
_entity.pdbx_description
1 polymer ?
#
loop_
_entity_poly.entity_id
_entity_poly.type
_entity_poly.pdbx_seq_one_letter_code
_entity_poly.pdbx_strand_id
1 'polypeptide(L)'
;CASSSAGPAFEGSGVKHGMRAGAGAIEKFKITPDGEIEYNTIGDAHPIGICGSGLLDILAELFINDIIDRTGHFQVGDDARFSEGQDGVQFTLVPVSGEHHEVVITQADIDNLIRSKAGVFASIKVLMDSTQTKTEELSAIYLAGGFGNYLNVARAVTIGLLPDVSPEKIHFVGNTSIAGAKTALLSREGYVVAEDIAKAMTYSDLMSHPDYMEEFIKANFLPHTDLSLFPSHKVAT
;
A
#
# COMPACT_ATOMS: atom_id res chain seq x y z
N CYS A 1 -20.18 -6.48 -1.32
CA CYS A 1 -18.83 -6.43 -1.91
C CYS A 1 -18.75 -5.28 -2.90
N ALA A 2 -17.55 -4.82 -3.24
CA ALA A 2 -17.34 -3.84 -4.30
C ALA A 2 -16.01 -4.10 -5.00
N SER A 3 -15.80 -3.40 -6.12
CA SER A 3 -14.54 -3.36 -6.86
C SER A 3 -14.04 -1.92 -6.89
N SER A 4 -12.72 -1.74 -6.80
CA SER A 4 -12.08 -0.44 -6.88
C SER A 4 -10.94 -0.44 -7.89
N SER A 5 -10.82 0.66 -8.62
CA SER A 5 -9.63 0.91 -9.45
C SER A 5 -8.51 1.48 -8.58
N ALA A 6 -7.87 0.62 -7.80
CA ALA A 6 -6.64 0.98 -7.09
C ALA A 6 -5.45 1.15 -8.06
N GLY A 7 -5.43 0.44 -9.20
CA GLY A 7 -4.26 0.39 -10.06
C GLY A 7 -3.11 -0.44 -9.45
N PRO A 8 -2.16 -0.91 -10.27
CA PRO A 8 -1.24 -1.98 -9.88
C PRO A 8 0.05 -1.47 -9.22
N ALA A 9 0.06 -0.28 -8.63
CA ALA A 9 1.29 0.35 -8.12
C ALA A 9 1.98 -0.51 -7.06
N PHE A 10 1.22 -1.05 -6.10
CA PHE A 10 1.74 -1.97 -5.08
C PHE A 10 2.03 -3.39 -5.60
N GLU A 11 1.80 -3.67 -6.89
CA GLU A 11 2.31 -4.88 -7.56
C GLU A 11 3.65 -4.61 -8.29
N GLY A 12 4.17 -3.39 -8.16
CA GLY A 12 5.38 -2.92 -8.84
C GLY A 12 5.14 -2.43 -10.27
N SER A 13 3.90 -2.44 -10.77
CA SER A 13 3.61 -2.01 -12.13
C SER A 13 3.25 -0.53 -12.19
N GLY A 14 3.77 0.18 -13.19
CA GLY A 14 3.60 1.63 -13.30
C GLY A 14 4.43 2.42 -12.27
N VAL A 15 5.50 1.80 -11.78
CA VAL A 15 6.51 2.41 -10.91
C VAL A 15 7.87 2.18 -11.56
N LYS A 16 8.72 3.21 -11.68
CA LYS A 16 9.97 3.19 -12.49
C LYS A 16 10.87 2.00 -12.20
N HIS A 17 11.17 1.74 -10.93
CA HIS A 17 11.93 0.57 -10.47
C HIS A 17 11.05 -0.43 -9.71
N GLY A 18 9.73 -0.39 -9.94
CA GLY A 18 8.81 -1.36 -9.39
C GLY A 18 8.95 -2.72 -10.09
N MET A 19 8.87 -3.79 -9.32
CA MET A 19 8.92 -5.15 -9.84
C MET A 19 8.09 -6.11 -8.98
N ARG A 20 7.80 -7.29 -9.51
CA ARG A 20 7.22 -8.38 -8.70
C ARG A 20 8.22 -8.85 -7.65
N ALA A 21 7.69 -9.39 -6.55
CA ALA A 21 8.51 -10.03 -5.52
C ALA A 21 9.35 -11.18 -6.12
N GLY A 22 10.67 -11.02 -6.09
CA GLY A 22 11.65 -11.92 -6.66
C GLY A 22 13.06 -11.52 -6.21
N ALA A 23 14.07 -12.34 -6.51
CA ALA A 23 15.44 -12.12 -6.05
C ALA A 23 15.94 -10.71 -6.40
N GLY A 24 16.48 -9.99 -5.41
CA GLY A 24 16.97 -8.62 -5.56
C GLY A 24 15.88 -7.54 -5.50
N ALA A 25 14.60 -7.89 -5.31
CA ALA A 25 13.58 -6.89 -5.01
C ALA A 25 13.70 -6.46 -3.54
N ILE A 26 13.74 -5.14 -3.30
CA ILE A 26 13.65 -4.56 -1.96
C ILE A 26 12.26 -4.90 -1.39
N GLU A 27 12.24 -5.64 -0.28
CA GLU A 27 11.01 -6.08 0.40
C GLU A 27 10.77 -5.41 1.76
N LYS A 28 11.84 -4.87 2.36
CA LYS A 28 11.79 -4.03 3.57
C LYS A 28 12.65 -2.81 3.38
N PHE A 29 12.19 -1.69 3.90
CA PHE A 29 12.90 -0.42 3.82
C PHE A 29 12.70 0.38 5.11
N LYS A 30 13.75 1.05 5.56
CA LYS A 30 13.73 1.89 6.75
C LYS A 30 14.73 3.02 6.59
N ILE A 31 14.35 4.22 7.05
CA ILE A 31 15.29 5.31 7.24
C ILE A 31 15.56 5.40 8.75
N THR A 32 16.82 5.37 9.14
CA THR A 32 17.22 5.45 10.53
C THR A 32 17.14 6.91 11.02
N PRO A 33 17.10 7.16 12.34
CA PRO A 33 17.03 8.53 12.87
C PRO A 33 18.20 9.44 12.48
N ASP A 34 19.35 8.88 12.16
CA ASP A 34 20.53 9.57 11.62
C ASP A 34 20.46 9.78 10.09
N GLY A 35 19.40 9.31 9.44
CA GLY A 35 19.13 9.51 8.02
C GLY A 35 19.69 8.43 7.11
N GLU A 36 20.30 7.37 7.64
CA GLU A 36 20.82 6.26 6.85
C GLU A 36 19.69 5.36 6.32
N ILE A 37 19.92 4.75 5.16
CA ILE A 37 18.94 3.86 4.52
C ILE A 37 19.31 2.41 4.82
N GLU A 38 18.40 1.69 5.45
CA GLU A 38 18.45 0.24 5.65
C GLU A 38 17.40 -0.45 4.77
N TYR A 39 17.77 -1.53 4.11
CA TYR A 39 16.83 -2.33 3.32
C TYR A 39 17.20 -3.81 3.33
N ASN A 40 16.19 -4.65 3.07
CA ASN A 40 16.38 -6.07 2.81
C ASN A 40 15.87 -6.39 1.41
N THR A 41 16.59 -7.27 0.72
CA THR A 41 16.17 -7.80 -0.58
C THR A 41 15.77 -9.26 -0.45
N ILE A 42 14.85 -9.70 -1.32
CA ILE A 42 14.49 -11.11 -1.40
C ILE A 42 15.72 -11.90 -1.86
N GLY A 43 16.06 -12.94 -1.09
CA GLY A 43 17.19 -13.83 -1.38
C GLY A 43 18.56 -13.24 -1.12
N ASP A 44 18.65 -12.13 -0.36
CA ASP A 44 19.90 -11.44 -0.01
C ASP A 44 20.76 -11.08 -1.25
N ALA A 45 20.10 -10.87 -2.38
CA ALA A 45 20.73 -10.53 -3.65
C ALA A 45 20.88 -9.01 -3.81
N HIS A 46 21.71 -8.58 -4.76
CA HIS A 46 21.86 -7.16 -5.07
C HIS A 46 20.49 -6.53 -5.42
N PRO A 47 20.15 -5.34 -4.89
CA PRO A 47 18.89 -4.67 -5.21
C PRO A 47 18.81 -4.31 -6.69
N ILE A 48 17.74 -4.70 -7.35
CA ILE A 48 17.47 -4.38 -8.77
C ILE A 48 16.11 -3.73 -9.00
N GLY A 49 15.36 -3.51 -7.91
CA GLY A 49 14.04 -2.91 -7.94
C GLY A 49 13.32 -3.07 -6.61
N ILE A 50 12.04 -2.75 -6.60
CA ILE A 50 11.23 -2.61 -5.39
C ILE A 50 9.95 -3.43 -5.56
N CYS A 51 9.63 -4.31 -4.61
CA CYS A 51 8.35 -5.02 -4.61
C CYS A 51 7.28 -4.29 -3.80
N GLY A 52 6.05 -4.82 -3.81
CA GLY A 52 4.89 -4.18 -3.17
C GLY A 52 5.09 -3.81 -1.71
N SER A 53 5.67 -4.71 -0.90
CA SER A 53 5.95 -4.45 0.51
C SER A 53 7.04 -3.38 0.68
N GLY A 54 8.08 -3.40 -0.16
CA GLY A 54 9.11 -2.36 -0.20
C GLY A 54 8.53 -0.99 -0.58
N LEU A 55 7.65 -0.91 -1.58
CA LEU A 55 6.99 0.34 -1.97
C LEU A 55 6.12 0.91 -0.85
N LEU A 56 5.45 0.04 -0.10
CA LEU A 56 4.70 0.45 1.09
C LEU A 56 5.62 1.04 2.16
N ASP A 57 6.69 0.32 2.51
CA ASP A 57 7.65 0.76 3.51
C ASP A 57 8.32 2.08 3.09
N ILE A 58 8.74 2.20 1.83
CA ILE A 58 9.35 3.41 1.26
C ILE A 58 8.39 4.60 1.38
N LEU A 59 7.14 4.49 0.91
CA LEU A 59 6.20 5.59 0.99
C LEU A 59 5.98 6.04 2.44
N ALA A 60 5.87 5.08 3.37
CA ALA A 60 5.67 5.37 4.79
C ALA A 60 6.92 6.02 5.43
N GLU A 61 8.11 5.55 5.09
CA GLU A 61 9.38 6.08 5.60
C GLU A 61 9.67 7.49 5.06
N LEU A 62 9.45 7.73 3.77
CA LEU A 62 9.57 9.06 3.19
C LEU A 62 8.62 10.04 3.88
N PHE A 63 7.40 9.60 4.22
CA PHE A 63 6.42 10.43 4.91
C PHE A 63 6.79 10.70 6.37
N ILE A 64 7.19 9.67 7.13
CA ILE A 64 7.53 9.83 8.56
C ILE A 64 8.80 10.67 8.76
N ASN A 65 9.72 10.65 7.80
CA ASN A 65 10.97 11.42 7.88
C ASN A 65 10.88 12.79 7.17
N ASP A 66 9.67 13.27 6.88
CA ASP A 66 9.40 14.57 6.24
C ASP A 66 10.11 14.78 4.87
N ILE A 67 10.51 13.69 4.20
CA ILE A 67 11.12 13.73 2.87
C ILE A 67 10.04 14.04 1.81
N ILE A 68 8.80 13.60 2.07
CA ILE A 68 7.61 14.05 1.35
C ILE A 68 6.62 14.67 2.33
N ASP A 69 5.85 15.65 1.86
CA ASP A 69 4.74 16.19 2.64
C ASP A 69 3.48 15.29 2.55
N ARG A 70 2.40 15.73 3.19
CA ARG A 70 1.11 15.01 3.19
C ARG A 70 0.45 14.89 1.83
N THR A 71 0.86 15.68 0.84
CA THR A 71 0.38 15.57 -0.55
C THR A 71 1.25 14.64 -1.39
N GLY A 72 2.36 14.15 -0.83
CA GLY A 72 3.35 13.33 -1.53
C GLY A 72 4.43 14.13 -2.24
N HIS A 73 4.47 15.46 -2.12
CA HIS A 73 5.48 16.26 -2.79
C HIS A 73 6.81 16.19 -2.03
N PHE A 74 7.89 15.91 -2.76
CA PHE A 74 9.24 15.92 -2.21
C PHE A 74 9.61 17.28 -1.62
N GLN A 75 10.12 17.26 -0.39
CA GLN A 75 10.70 18.41 0.28
C GLN A 75 12.19 18.48 -0.07
N VAL A 76 12.48 18.94 -1.29
CA VAL A 76 13.86 19.00 -1.81
C VAL A 76 14.67 20.04 -1.01
N GLY A 77 15.54 19.54 -0.15
CA GLY A 77 16.56 20.32 0.57
C GLY A 77 17.96 20.05 0.05
N ASP A 78 18.95 20.14 0.93
CA ASP A 78 20.37 19.88 0.61
C ASP A 78 20.75 18.38 0.67
N ASP A 79 19.77 17.48 0.69
CA ASP A 79 20.00 16.04 0.73
C ASP A 79 20.53 15.54 -0.64
N ALA A 80 21.76 15.03 -0.63
CA ALA A 80 22.46 14.55 -1.82
C ALA A 80 21.78 13.35 -2.52
N ARG A 81 20.78 12.73 -1.89
CA ARG A 81 19.98 11.64 -2.50
C ARG A 81 18.96 12.18 -3.51
N PHE A 82 18.63 13.47 -3.47
CA PHE A 82 17.79 14.09 -4.49
C PHE A 82 18.56 14.33 -5.78
N SER A 83 17.93 13.99 -6.90
CA SER A 83 18.44 14.30 -8.23
C SER A 83 17.29 14.58 -9.20
N GLU A 84 17.62 15.17 -10.34
CA GLU A 84 16.67 15.34 -11.45
C GLU A 84 16.84 14.19 -12.45
N GLY A 85 15.77 13.43 -12.68
CA GLY A 85 15.70 12.36 -13.68
C GLY A 85 14.81 12.75 -14.87
N GLN A 86 14.61 11.80 -15.78
CA GLN A 86 13.74 12.01 -16.97
C GLN A 86 12.28 12.33 -16.60
N ASP A 87 11.81 11.81 -15.47
CA ASP A 87 10.44 11.96 -14.98
C ASP A 87 10.31 13.06 -13.89
N GLY A 88 11.33 13.93 -13.78
CA GLY A 88 11.41 14.99 -12.77
C GLY A 88 12.20 14.58 -11.54
N VAL A 89 11.86 15.17 -10.38
CA VAL A 89 12.56 14.93 -9.11
C VAL A 89 12.45 13.46 -8.70
N GLN A 90 13.58 12.89 -8.28
CA GLN A 90 13.68 11.54 -7.78
C GLN A 90 14.57 11.47 -6.54
N PHE A 91 14.32 10.48 -5.69
CA PHE A 91 15.07 10.20 -4.47
C PHE A 91 15.79 8.85 -4.60
N THR A 92 17.11 8.87 -4.36
CA THR A 92 17.98 7.70 -4.49
C THR A 92 17.86 6.81 -3.26
N LEU A 93 17.39 5.57 -3.46
CA LEU A 93 17.25 4.56 -2.41
C LEU A 93 18.51 3.69 -2.32
N VAL A 94 19.07 3.34 -3.48
CA VAL A 94 20.32 2.60 -3.60
C VAL A 94 21.21 3.32 -4.62
N PRO A 95 22.44 3.74 -4.26
CA PRO A 95 23.33 4.40 -5.20
C PRO A 95 23.93 3.40 -6.20
N VAL A 96 24.51 3.93 -7.29
CA VAL A 96 25.28 3.14 -8.25
C VAL A 96 26.44 2.43 -7.54
N SER A 97 26.62 1.14 -7.83
CA SER A 97 27.71 0.33 -7.26
C SER A 97 28.28 -0.63 -8.31
N GLY A 98 29.48 -0.34 -8.80
CA GLY A 98 30.12 -1.14 -9.85
C GLY A 98 29.30 -1.17 -11.14
N GLU A 99 28.87 -2.36 -11.55
CA GLU A 99 28.01 -2.57 -12.74
C GLU A 99 26.51 -2.39 -12.43
N HIS A 100 26.16 -2.25 -11.15
CA HIS A 100 24.77 -2.13 -10.74
C HIS A 100 24.30 -0.68 -10.77
N HIS A 101 23.14 -0.49 -11.38
CA HIS A 101 22.52 0.81 -11.54
C HIS A 101 21.85 1.23 -10.23
N GLU A 102 21.63 2.53 -10.07
CA GLU A 102 20.89 3.07 -8.94
C GLU A 102 19.44 2.55 -8.91
N VAL A 103 18.88 2.48 -7.71
CA VAL A 103 17.44 2.29 -7.50
C VAL A 103 16.89 3.56 -6.89
N VAL A 104 15.97 4.21 -7.61
CA VAL A 104 15.33 5.46 -7.21
C VAL A 104 13.82 5.32 -7.15
N ILE A 105 13.18 6.23 -6.41
CA ILE A 105 11.73 6.47 -6.41
C ILE A 105 11.47 7.89 -6.91
N THR A 106 10.58 8.06 -7.88
CA THR A 106 10.29 9.35 -8.53
C THR A 106 9.03 10.01 -7.95
N GLN A 107 8.84 11.30 -8.21
CA GLN A 107 7.61 12.00 -7.82
C GLN A 107 6.38 11.33 -8.45
N ALA A 108 6.47 10.93 -9.73
CA ALA A 108 5.39 10.24 -10.43
C ALA A 108 5.05 8.88 -9.78
N ASP A 109 6.05 8.17 -9.25
CA ASP A 109 5.84 6.92 -8.51
C ASP A 109 5.09 7.17 -7.21
N ILE A 110 5.47 8.20 -6.44
CA ILE A 110 4.80 8.60 -5.20
C ILE A 110 3.34 8.97 -5.48
N ASP A 111 3.10 9.81 -6.49
CA ASP A 111 1.74 10.21 -6.89
C ASP A 111 0.90 8.99 -7.29
N ASN A 112 1.51 8.01 -7.97
CA ASN A 112 0.83 6.78 -8.35
C ASN A 112 0.47 5.92 -7.13
N LEU A 113 1.39 5.74 -6.20
CA LEU A 113 1.16 5.01 -4.95
C LEU A 113 0.06 5.66 -4.10
N ILE A 114 0.06 7.00 -4.01
CA ILE A 114 -0.97 7.76 -3.28
C ILE A 114 -2.34 7.55 -3.90
N ARG A 115 -2.47 7.69 -5.24
CA ARG A 115 -3.73 7.40 -5.94
C ARG A 115 -4.20 5.97 -5.71
N SER A 116 -3.27 5.01 -5.73
CA SER A 116 -3.60 3.61 -5.49
C SER A 116 -4.13 3.35 -4.10
N LYS A 117 -3.46 3.87 -3.07
CA LYS A 117 -3.96 3.78 -1.70
C LYS A 117 -5.30 4.51 -1.56
N ALA A 118 -5.48 5.67 -2.20
CA ALA A 118 -6.69 6.48 -2.09
C ALA A 118 -7.90 5.71 -2.62
N GLY A 119 -7.75 5.00 -3.75
CA GLY A 119 -8.78 4.12 -4.29
C GLY A 119 -9.19 3.03 -3.31
N VAL A 120 -8.22 2.36 -2.69
CA VAL A 120 -8.48 1.31 -1.68
C VAL A 120 -9.20 1.88 -0.48
N PHE A 121 -8.66 2.94 0.15
CA PHE A 121 -9.24 3.51 1.37
C PHE A 121 -10.65 4.05 1.14
N ALA A 122 -10.87 4.82 0.06
CA ALA A 122 -12.18 5.37 -0.27
C ALA A 122 -13.23 4.28 -0.47
N SER A 123 -12.83 3.15 -1.07
CA SER A 123 -13.72 2.00 -1.27
C SER A 123 -14.11 1.33 0.04
N ILE A 124 -13.15 1.18 0.96
CA ILE A 124 -13.40 0.65 2.30
C ILE A 124 -14.36 1.59 3.04
N LYS A 125 -14.08 2.89 3.02
CA LYS A 125 -14.87 3.90 3.73
C LYS A 125 -16.31 3.98 3.22
N VAL A 126 -16.51 4.05 1.90
CA VAL A 126 -17.85 4.09 1.30
C VAL A 126 -18.65 2.82 1.61
N LEU A 127 -18.00 1.65 1.59
CA LEU A 127 -18.66 0.40 1.98
C LEU A 127 -19.07 0.42 3.46
N MET A 128 -18.18 0.87 4.35
CA MET A 128 -18.48 1.00 5.77
C MET A 128 -19.63 1.99 6.02
N ASP A 129 -19.65 3.13 5.33
CA ASP A 129 -20.71 4.12 5.45
C ASP A 129 -22.05 3.57 4.94
N SER A 130 -22.03 2.86 3.82
CA SER A 130 -23.22 2.19 3.26
C SER A 130 -23.83 1.17 4.20
N THR A 131 -23.01 0.51 5.04
CA THR A 131 -23.45 -0.45 6.06
C THR A 131 -23.52 0.15 7.46
N GLN A 132 -23.33 1.48 7.59
CA GLN A 132 -23.31 2.21 8.86
C GLN A 132 -22.35 1.59 9.90
N THR A 133 -21.28 0.97 9.42
CA THR A 133 -20.29 0.27 10.24
C THR A 133 -19.18 1.22 10.63
N LYS A 134 -18.89 1.32 11.92
CA LYS A 134 -17.80 2.15 12.41
C LYS A 134 -16.48 1.38 12.47
N THR A 135 -15.37 2.10 12.42
CA THR A 135 -14.02 1.51 12.46
C THR A 135 -13.79 0.67 13.73
N GLU A 136 -14.30 1.13 14.87
CA GLU A 136 -14.22 0.42 16.15
C GLU A 136 -14.99 -0.91 16.19
N GLU A 137 -16.03 -1.05 15.36
CA GLU A 137 -16.88 -2.25 15.25
C GLU A 137 -16.21 -3.36 14.41
N LEU A 138 -15.18 -3.03 13.64
CA LEU A 138 -14.43 -4.01 12.86
C LEU A 138 -13.73 -4.99 13.81
N SER A 139 -14.12 -6.27 13.71
CA SER A 139 -13.49 -7.34 14.49
C SER A 139 -12.17 -7.81 13.88
N ALA A 140 -12.09 -7.83 12.55
CA ALA A 140 -10.91 -8.25 11.79
C ALA A 140 -10.92 -7.65 10.37
N ILE A 141 -9.73 -7.48 9.80
CA ILE A 141 -9.50 -7.12 8.40
C ILE A 141 -8.61 -8.22 7.81
N TYR A 142 -9.14 -8.98 6.85
CA TYR A 142 -8.37 -10.00 6.13
C TYR A 142 -7.87 -9.42 4.82
N LEU A 143 -6.56 -9.28 4.70
CA LEU A 143 -5.92 -8.80 3.49
C LEU A 143 -5.37 -9.96 2.66
N ALA A 144 -5.91 -10.10 1.46
CA ALA A 144 -5.44 -11.05 0.46
C ALA A 144 -4.74 -10.32 -0.69
N GLY A 145 -3.83 -10.99 -1.38
CA GLY A 145 -3.18 -10.45 -2.58
C GLY A 145 -1.70 -10.80 -2.70
N GLY A 146 -1.08 -10.25 -3.75
CA GLY A 146 0.31 -10.52 -4.14
C GLY A 146 1.36 -9.62 -3.48
N PHE A 147 1.04 -8.94 -2.37
CA PHE A 147 1.92 -7.98 -1.68
C PHE A 147 3.23 -8.58 -1.11
N GLY A 148 3.51 -9.87 -1.34
CA GLY A 148 4.61 -10.61 -0.74
C GLY A 148 4.22 -11.27 0.59
N ASN A 149 5.17 -11.95 1.25
CA ASN A 149 4.91 -12.64 2.52
C ASN A 149 4.90 -11.70 3.74
N TYR A 150 5.22 -10.42 3.58
CA TYR A 150 5.57 -9.51 4.68
C TYR A 150 5.00 -8.10 4.51
N LEU A 151 3.69 -7.96 4.34
CA LEU A 151 3.09 -6.62 4.40
C LEU A 151 3.23 -6.04 5.82
N ASN A 152 3.83 -4.86 5.92
CA ASN A 152 3.90 -4.13 7.18
C ASN A 152 2.57 -3.42 7.46
N VAL A 153 1.73 -4.05 8.28
CA VAL A 153 0.41 -3.55 8.67
C VAL A 153 0.48 -2.14 9.25
N ALA A 154 1.46 -1.87 10.11
CA ALA A 154 1.60 -0.56 10.72
C ALA A 154 1.84 0.52 9.66
N ARG A 155 2.69 0.24 8.65
CA ARG A 155 2.96 1.16 7.54
C ARG A 155 1.74 1.36 6.64
N ALA A 156 0.94 0.32 6.42
CA ALA A 156 -0.31 0.43 5.69
C ALA A 156 -1.30 1.39 6.37
N VAL A 157 -1.38 1.36 7.70
CA VAL A 157 -2.16 2.35 8.48
C VAL A 157 -1.49 3.73 8.44
N THR A 158 -0.17 3.81 8.60
CA THR A 158 0.60 5.07 8.57
C THR A 158 0.37 5.87 7.31
N ILE A 159 0.41 5.20 6.16
CA ILE A 159 0.14 5.89 4.90
C ILE A 159 -1.35 6.09 4.72
N GLY A 160 -2.23 5.38 5.42
CA GLY A 160 -3.69 5.40 5.30
C GLY A 160 -4.26 4.54 4.18
N LEU A 161 -3.57 3.46 3.81
CA LEU A 161 -4.08 2.43 2.90
C LEU A 161 -5.21 1.64 3.58
N LEU A 162 -5.09 1.39 4.88
CA LEU A 162 -6.06 0.68 5.70
C LEU A 162 -6.61 1.61 6.81
N PRO A 163 -7.85 1.36 7.30
CA PRO A 163 -8.39 2.06 8.46
C PRO A 163 -7.49 1.94 9.69
N ASP A 164 -7.48 2.98 10.52
CA ASP A 164 -6.75 3.00 11.78
C ASP A 164 -7.41 2.09 12.82
N VAL A 165 -6.99 0.83 12.83
CA VAL A 165 -7.38 -0.20 13.79
C VAL A 165 -6.13 -0.81 14.42
N SER A 166 -6.31 -1.47 15.56
CA SER A 166 -5.21 -2.23 16.18
C SER A 166 -4.58 -3.19 15.16
N PRO A 167 -3.24 -3.24 15.04
CA PRO A 167 -2.55 -4.14 14.11
C PRO A 167 -2.93 -5.60 14.28
N GLU A 168 -3.31 -6.02 15.50
CA GLU A 168 -3.75 -7.38 15.81
C GLU A 168 -5.03 -7.79 15.06
N LYS A 169 -5.84 -6.83 14.62
CA LYS A 169 -7.06 -7.07 13.84
C LYS A 169 -6.78 -7.28 12.35
N ILE A 170 -5.56 -7.00 11.88
CA ILE A 170 -5.23 -7.06 10.45
C ILE A 170 -4.44 -8.33 10.17
N HIS A 171 -5.01 -9.20 9.35
CA HIS A 171 -4.45 -10.52 9.04
C HIS A 171 -4.13 -10.62 7.57
N PHE A 172 -2.86 -10.85 7.25
CA PHE A 172 -2.47 -11.20 5.90
C PHE A 172 -2.75 -12.69 5.63
N VAL A 173 -3.58 -12.97 4.64
CA VAL A 173 -4.05 -14.33 4.30
C VAL A 173 -3.51 -14.86 2.96
N GLY A 174 -2.55 -14.14 2.35
CA GLY A 174 -1.89 -14.54 1.12
C GLY A 174 -2.84 -14.57 -0.09
N ASN A 175 -2.61 -15.51 -1.01
CA ASN A 175 -3.43 -15.67 -2.21
C ASN A 175 -4.66 -16.55 -1.93
N THR A 176 -5.74 -15.93 -1.46
CA THR A 176 -7.00 -16.61 -1.14
C THR A 176 -7.73 -17.13 -2.37
N SER A 177 -7.47 -16.59 -3.57
CA SER A 177 -8.04 -17.10 -4.83
C SER A 177 -7.53 -18.51 -5.13
N ILE A 178 -6.21 -18.72 -5.07
CA ILE A 178 -5.61 -20.05 -5.26
C ILE A 178 -6.02 -21.01 -4.14
N ALA A 179 -6.00 -20.54 -2.88
CA ALA A 179 -6.41 -21.35 -1.74
C ALA A 179 -7.88 -21.79 -1.85
N GLY A 180 -8.79 -20.87 -2.21
CA GLY A 180 -10.21 -21.15 -2.42
C GLY A 180 -10.45 -22.11 -3.58
N ALA A 181 -9.76 -21.93 -4.71
CA ALA A 181 -9.84 -22.84 -5.85
C ALA A 181 -9.41 -24.27 -5.47
N LYS A 182 -8.32 -24.41 -4.69
CA LYS A 182 -7.88 -25.71 -4.17
C LYS A 182 -8.94 -26.33 -3.24
N THR A 183 -9.54 -25.55 -2.34
CA THR A 183 -10.60 -26.02 -1.44
C THR A 183 -11.81 -26.53 -2.23
N ALA A 184 -12.28 -25.76 -3.21
CA ALA A 184 -13.41 -26.13 -4.05
C ALA A 184 -13.12 -27.37 -4.92
N LEU A 185 -11.87 -27.52 -5.40
CA LEU A 185 -11.43 -28.68 -6.18
C LEU A 185 -11.39 -29.97 -5.34
N LEU A 186 -10.99 -29.87 -4.07
CA LEU A 186 -10.78 -31.02 -3.19
C LEU A 186 -11.98 -31.35 -2.30
N SER A 187 -12.97 -30.46 -2.18
CA SER A 187 -14.13 -30.64 -1.33
C SER A 187 -15.42 -30.19 -2.02
N ARG A 188 -16.35 -31.15 -2.21
CA ARG A 188 -17.70 -30.85 -2.72
C ARG A 188 -18.47 -29.94 -1.76
N GLU A 189 -18.31 -30.13 -0.45
CA GLU A 189 -18.92 -29.25 0.55
C GLU A 189 -18.34 -27.83 0.46
N GLY A 190 -17.02 -27.71 0.30
CA GLY A 190 -16.36 -26.41 0.08
C GLY A 190 -16.83 -25.71 -1.18
N TYR A 191 -17.06 -26.45 -2.27
CA TYR A 191 -17.65 -25.92 -3.50
C TYR A 191 -19.07 -25.39 -3.28
N VAL A 192 -19.94 -26.14 -2.60
CA VAL A 192 -21.32 -25.71 -2.31
C VAL A 192 -21.33 -24.44 -1.44
N VAL A 193 -20.50 -24.39 -0.40
CA VAL A 193 -20.35 -23.19 0.45
C VAL A 193 -19.93 -21.98 -0.38
N ALA A 194 -19.00 -22.13 -1.33
CA ALA A 194 -18.59 -21.03 -2.19
C ALA A 194 -19.74 -20.53 -3.09
N GLU A 195 -20.57 -21.42 -3.63
CA GLU A 195 -21.77 -21.04 -4.39
C GLU A 195 -22.79 -20.30 -3.53
N ASP A 196 -23.00 -20.73 -2.29
CA ASP A 196 -23.97 -20.09 -1.39
C ASP A 196 -23.48 -18.71 -0.94
N ILE A 197 -22.19 -18.54 -0.68
CA ILE A 197 -21.58 -17.23 -0.43
C ILE A 197 -21.79 -16.32 -1.65
N ALA A 198 -21.49 -16.81 -2.86
CA ALA A 198 -21.65 -16.01 -4.08
C ALA A 198 -23.09 -15.53 -4.29
N LYS A 199 -24.09 -16.37 -3.97
CA LYS A 199 -25.52 -15.98 -4.05
C LYS A 199 -25.93 -14.97 -2.98
N ALA A 200 -25.29 -14.98 -1.81
CA ALA A 200 -25.58 -14.06 -0.71
C ALA A 200 -24.88 -12.70 -0.85
N MET A 201 -23.91 -12.56 -1.76
CA MET A 201 -23.15 -11.32 -1.93
C MET A 201 -23.95 -10.26 -2.70
N THR A 202 -24.23 -9.14 -2.04
CA THR A 202 -24.73 -7.92 -2.69
C THR A 202 -23.56 -7.10 -3.22
N TYR A 203 -23.56 -6.79 -4.51
CA TYR A 203 -22.58 -5.88 -5.12
C TYR A 203 -22.98 -4.42 -4.92
N SER A 204 -22.02 -3.59 -4.51
CA SER A 204 -22.16 -2.13 -4.40
C SER A 204 -21.31 -1.48 -5.49
N ASP A 205 -21.95 -0.69 -6.35
CA ASP A 205 -21.27 0.07 -7.41
C ASP A 205 -20.74 1.40 -6.87
N LEU A 206 -19.47 1.39 -6.47
CA LEU A 206 -18.80 2.55 -5.87
C LEU A 206 -18.71 3.75 -6.82
N MET A 207 -18.57 3.54 -8.13
CA MET A 207 -18.45 4.66 -9.08
C MET A 207 -19.74 5.45 -9.20
N SER A 208 -20.89 4.81 -8.91
CA SER A 208 -22.20 5.45 -8.85
C SER A 208 -22.51 6.07 -7.48
N HIS A 209 -21.70 5.77 -6.46
CA HIS A 209 -21.94 6.25 -5.10
C HIS A 209 -21.60 7.75 -5.03
N PRO A 210 -22.52 8.62 -4.57
CA PRO A 210 -22.33 10.07 -4.57
C PRO A 210 -21.05 10.53 -3.87
N ASP A 211 -20.71 9.87 -2.77
CA ASP A 211 -19.59 10.28 -1.91
C ASP A 211 -18.24 9.68 -2.31
N TYR A 212 -18.20 8.74 -3.28
CA TYR A 212 -16.95 8.02 -3.59
C TYR A 212 -15.85 8.94 -4.11
N MET A 213 -16.18 9.83 -5.05
CA MET A 213 -15.18 10.74 -5.62
C MET A 213 -14.70 11.77 -4.59
N GLU A 214 -15.58 12.22 -3.69
CA GLU A 214 -15.20 13.11 -2.60
C GLU A 214 -14.23 12.40 -1.64
N GLU A 215 -14.55 11.17 -1.24
CA GLU A 215 -13.69 10.39 -0.35
C GLU A 215 -12.36 10.02 -1.01
N PHE A 216 -12.36 9.68 -2.29
CA PHE A 216 -11.13 9.47 -3.06
C PHE A 216 -10.22 10.70 -3.03
N ILE A 217 -10.76 11.90 -3.24
CA ILE A 217 -9.99 13.15 -3.19
C ILE A 217 -9.41 13.37 -1.79
N LYS A 218 -10.20 13.16 -0.72
CA LYS A 218 -9.71 13.26 0.66
C LYS A 218 -8.63 12.23 0.99
N ALA A 219 -8.70 11.05 0.36
CA ALA A 219 -7.75 9.96 0.55
C ALA A 219 -6.45 10.10 -0.25
N ASN A 220 -6.33 11.10 -1.13
CA ASN A 220 -5.08 11.45 -1.83
C ASN A 220 -4.07 12.21 -0.93
N PHE A 221 -4.30 12.25 0.38
CA PHE A 221 -3.37 12.79 1.36
C PHE A 221 -2.86 11.67 2.27
N LEU A 222 -1.69 11.87 2.87
CA LEU A 222 -1.09 10.98 3.86
C LEU A 222 -1.40 11.48 5.30
N PRO A 223 -1.96 10.64 6.19
CA PRO A 223 -2.70 9.42 5.87
C PRO A 223 -4.06 9.70 5.20
N HIS A 224 -4.63 10.90 5.40
CA HIS A 224 -5.91 11.34 4.87
C HIS A 224 -6.09 12.83 5.14
N THR A 225 -6.98 13.55 4.43
CA THR A 225 -7.29 14.96 4.74
C THR A 225 -7.88 15.10 6.15
N ASP A 226 -8.82 14.23 6.49
CA ASP A 226 -9.43 14.14 7.82
C ASP A 226 -8.58 13.26 8.76
N LEU A 227 -7.79 13.91 9.62
CA LEU A 227 -6.93 13.25 10.60
C LEU A 227 -7.71 12.62 11.77
N SER A 228 -9.01 12.91 11.93
CA SER A 228 -9.81 12.25 12.97
C SER A 228 -10.03 10.76 12.69
N LEU A 229 -9.90 10.34 11.42
CA LEU A 229 -9.95 8.93 11.00
C LEU A 229 -8.67 8.16 11.35
N PHE A 230 -7.60 8.86 11.72
CA PHE A 230 -6.28 8.30 12.02
C PHE A 230 -5.75 8.78 13.38
N PRO A 231 -6.47 8.49 14.48
CA PRO A 231 -6.08 8.95 15.82
C PRO A 231 -4.67 8.52 16.26
N SER A 232 -4.16 7.39 15.76
CA SER A 232 -2.80 6.91 16.04
C SER A 232 -1.72 7.90 15.59
N HIS A 233 -1.99 8.74 14.57
CA HIS A 233 -1.04 9.77 14.12
C HIS A 233 -0.92 10.96 15.08
N LYS A 234 -1.95 11.26 15.89
CA LYS A 234 -1.88 12.36 16.88
C LYS A 234 -0.95 12.06 18.05
N VAL A 235 -0.53 10.81 18.21
CA VAL A 235 0.34 10.35 19.30
C VAL A 235 1.83 10.45 18.92
N ALA A 236 2.14 10.74 17.65
CA ALA A 236 3.51 10.76 17.12
C ALA A 236 4.13 12.17 16.97
N THR A 237 3.48 13.22 17.49
CA THR A 237 4.03 14.60 17.56
C THR A 237 4.30 15.03 18.99
#